data_AF-A0A2E7D8M6-F1
#
_entry.id   AF-A0A2E7D8M6-F1
#
_cell.length_a   1.000
_cell.length_b   1.000
_cell.length_c   1.000
_cell.angle_alpha   90.00
_cell.angle_beta   90.00
_cell.angle_gamma   90.00
#
_symmetry.space_group_name_H-M   'P 1'
#
loop_
_entity.id
_entity.type
_entity.pdbx_description
1 polymer ?
#
loop_
_entity_poly.entity_id
_entity_poly.type
_entity_poly.pdbx_seq_one_letter_code
_entity_poly.pdbx_strand_id
1 'polypeptide(L)' 'MEPTTLTYQKVDSDGAVATCTIERLEDGSVYVTGDEFGELIVEFTPDALERAIGHVTDAGYEEG' A
#
# COMPACT_ATOMS: atom_id res chain seq x y z
N MET A 1 8.30 17.38 -2.38
CA MET A 1 8.68 15.95 -2.45
C MET A 1 7.98 15.40 -3.66
N GLU A 2 8.66 14.58 -4.47
CA GLU A 2 8.00 13.96 -5.63
C GLU A 2 7.02 12.88 -5.14
N PRO A 3 5.82 12.77 -5.75
CA PRO A 3 4.91 11.69 -5.42
C PRO A 3 5.56 10.33 -5.74
N THR A 4 5.38 9.36 -4.84
CA THR A 4 5.97 8.03 -5.00
C THR A 4 4.87 6.99 -4.95
N THR A 5 4.80 6.14 -5.97
CA THR A 5 3.82 5.05 -6.04
C THR A 5 4.56 3.72 -5.97
N LEU A 6 4.19 2.88 -5.01
CA LEU A 6 4.68 1.51 -4.84
C LEU A 6 3.56 0.54 -5.17
N THR A 7 3.89 -0.56 -5.85
CA THR A 7 2.92 -1.60 -6.19
C THR A 7 3.31 -2.90 -5.51
N TYR A 8 2.32 -3.54 -4.92
CA TYR A 8 2.44 -4.80 -4.20
C TYR A 8 1.44 -5.80 -4.74
N GLN A 9 1.79 -7.07 -4.70
CA GLN A 9 0.99 -8.17 -5.21
C GLN A 9 0.93 -9.32 -4.22
N LYS A 10 -0.21 -9.99 -4.16
CA LYS A 10 -0.43 -11.19 -3.36
C LYS A 10 -1.13 -12.23 -4.22
N VAL A 11 -0.68 -13.47 -4.16
CA VAL A 11 -1.37 -14.59 -4.80
C VAL A 11 -2.25 -15.27 -3.76
N ASP A 12 -3.56 -15.29 -4.02
CA ASP A 12 -4.52 -15.96 -3.15
C ASP A 12 -4.46 -17.49 -3.33
N SER A 13 -5.14 -18.24 -2.45
CA SER A 13 -5.15 -19.71 -2.49
C SER A 13 -5.76 -20.29 -3.78
N ASP A 14 -6.58 -19.52 -4.49
CA ASP A 14 -7.13 -19.88 -5.80
C ASP A 14 -6.17 -19.56 -6.97
N GLY A 15 -5.01 -18.96 -6.70
CA GLY A 15 -4.05 -18.50 -7.72
C GLY A 15 -4.40 -17.13 -8.34
N ALA A 16 -5.42 -16.45 -7.82
CA ALA A 16 -5.76 -15.09 -8.20
C ALA A 16 -4.72 -14.10 -7.66
N VAL A 17 -4.35 -13.10 -8.47
CA VAL A 17 -3.41 -12.04 -8.05
C VAL A 17 -4.21 -10.83 -7.57
N ALA A 18 -4.13 -10.54 -6.27
CA ALA A 18 -4.60 -9.30 -5.69
C ALA A 18 -3.50 -8.24 -5.82
N THR A 19 -3.87 -7.04 -6.26
CA THR A 19 -2.94 -5.89 -6.36
C THR A 19 -3.24 -4.88 -5.26
N CYS A 20 -2.19 -4.32 -4.69
CA CYS A 20 -2.26 -3.20 -3.75
C CYS A 20 -1.28 -2.11 -4.19
N THR A 21 -1.70 -0.86 -4.07
CA THR A 21 -0.93 0.32 -4.46
C THR A 21 -0.79 1.24 -3.26
N ILE A 22 0.42 1.69 -2.98
CA ILE A 22 0.71 2.68 -1.95
C ILE A 22 1.20 3.94 -2.65
N GLU A 23 0.46 5.03 -2.54
CA GLU A 23 0.78 6.32 -3.13
C GLU A 23 1.10 7.34 -2.05
N ARG A 24 2.31 7.88 -2.07
CA ARG A 24 2.72 9.02 -1.25
C ARG A 24 2.46 10.31 -2.02
N LEU A 25 1.62 11.17 -1.47
CA LEU A 25 1.28 12.48 -2.02
C LEU A 25 2.33 13.53 -1.66
N GLU A 26 2.33 14.64 -2.39
CA GLU A 26 3.27 15.75 -2.20
C GLU A 26 3.19 16.39 -0.81
N ASP A 27 2.00 16.34 -0.20
CA ASP A 27 1.70 16.84 1.15
C ASP A 27 2.21 15.89 2.26
N GLY A 28 2.69 14.70 1.89
CA GLY A 28 3.22 13.68 2.81
C GLY A 28 2.20 12.63 3.23
N SER A 29 0.93 12.80 2.89
CA SER A 29 -0.13 11.79 3.07
C SER A 29 0.13 10.54 2.24
N VAL A 30 -0.29 9.38 2.76
CA VAL A 30 -0.15 8.10 2.08
C VAL A 30 -1.52 7.47 1.84
N TYR A 31 -1.80 7.16 0.58
CA TYR A 31 -3.01 6.49 0.12
C TYR A 31 -2.70 5.03 -0.15
N VAL A 32 -3.47 4.12 0.42
CA VAL A 32 -3.33 2.68 0.16
C VAL A 32 -4.62 2.20 -0.48
N THR A 33 -4.49 1.64 -1.68
CA THR A 33 -5.62 1.10 -2.44
C THR A 33 -5.35 -0.36 -2.75
N GLY A 34 -6.21 -1.27 -2.32
CA GLY A 34 -6.08 -2.68 -2.70
C GLY A 34 -7.39 -3.42 -2.57
N ASP A 35 -7.51 -4.55 -3.27
CA ASP A 35 -8.76 -5.32 -3.35
C ASP A 35 -9.26 -5.76 -1.96
N GLU A 36 -8.35 -6.15 -1.06
CA GLU A 36 -8.67 -6.55 0.32
C GLU A 36 -8.79 -5.38 1.30
N PHE A 37 -8.09 -4.26 1.05
CA PHE A 37 -8.03 -3.11 1.96
C PHE A 37 -9.08 -2.04 1.65
N GLY A 38 -9.66 -2.07 0.46
CA GLY A 38 -10.45 -0.97 -0.07
C GLY A 38 -9.59 0.29 -0.25
N GLU A 39 -10.10 1.41 0.26
CA GLU A 39 -9.40 2.70 0.30
C GLU A 39 -9.02 3.03 1.75
N LEU A 40 -7.73 3.04 2.04
CA LEU A 40 -7.20 3.36 3.36
C LEU A 40 -6.27 4.58 3.26
N ILE A 41 -6.59 5.62 4.04
CA ILE A 41 -5.76 6.83 4.12
C ILE A 41 -4.93 6.77 5.40
N VAL A 42 -3.60 6.73 5.27
CA VAL A 42 -2.67 6.84 6.40
C VAL A 42 -2.18 8.29 6.45
N GLU A 43 -2.81 9.06 7.31
CA GLU A 43 -2.63 10.51 7.38
C GLU A 43 -1.48 10.95 8.32
N PHE A 44 -0.73 11.96 7.87
CA PHE A 44 0.08 12.93 8.64
C PHE A 44 1.07 12.41 9.70
N THR A 45 1.75 11.31 9.45
CA THR A 45 2.94 10.94 10.23
C THR A 45 4.16 10.81 9.31
N PRO A 46 5.37 11.20 9.77
CA PRO A 46 6.59 11.04 8.97
C PRO A 46 6.82 9.58 8.56
N ASP A 47 6.33 8.63 9.37
CA ASP A 47 6.40 7.18 9.16
C ASP A 47 5.18 6.61 8.40
N ALA A 48 4.28 7.44 7.86
CA ALA A 48 3.04 6.98 7.21
C ALA A 48 3.32 5.96 6.08
N LEU A 49 4.40 6.17 5.32
CA LEU A 49 4.82 5.27 4.25
C LEU A 49 5.27 3.92 4.82
N GLU A 50 6.15 3.92 5.83
CA GLU A 50 6.64 2.70 6.46
C GLU A 50 5.51 1.92 7.14
N ARG A 51 4.54 2.62 7.74
CA ARG A 51 3.34 1.99 8.31
C ARG A 51 2.44 1.37 7.26
N ALA A 52 2.24 2.05 6.12
CA ALA A 52 1.48 1.51 5.00
C ALA A 52 2.15 0.25 4.43
N ILE A 53 3.47 0.30 4.20
CA ILE A 53 4.26 -0.85 3.75
C ILE A 53 4.16 -2.00 4.76
N GLY A 54 4.31 -1.70 6.05
CA GLY A 54 4.16 -2.69 7.11
C GLY A 54 2.79 -3.34 7.12
N HIS A 55 1.72 -2.58 6.90
CA HIS A 55 0.36 -3.12 6.86
C HIS A 55 0.12 -4.03 5.65
N VAL A 56 0.60 -3.60 4.47
CA VAL A 56 0.47 -4.34 3.21
C VAL A 56 1.29 -5.65 3.25
N THR A 57 2.51 -5.59 3.79
CA THR A 57 3.37 -6.77 3.95
C THR A 57 2.86 -7.74 5.02
N ASP A 58 2.30 -7.26 6.14
CA ASP A 58 1.67 -8.10 7.18
C ASP A 58 0.45 -8.88 6.65
N ALA A 59 -0.28 -8.29 5.70
CA ALA A 59 -1.38 -8.95 4.99
C ALA A 59 -0.92 -9.98 3.94
N GLY A 60 0.39 -10.10 3.71
CA GLY A 60 1.01 -11.08 2.81
C GLY A 60 1.22 -10.60 1.37
N TYR A 61 1.20 -9.30 1.12
CA TYR A 61 1.59 -8.75 -0.17
C TYR A 61 3.10 -8.55 -0.26
N GLU A 62 3.65 -8.77 -1.45
CA GLU A 62 5.09 -8.64 -1.77
C GLU A 62 5.29 -7.53 -2.83
N GLU A 63 6.47 -6.89 -2.87
CA GLU A 63 6.77 -5.89 -3.90
C GLU A 63 6.72 -6.53 -5.30
N GLY A 64 5.90 -5.97 -6.19
CA GLY A 64 5.65 -6.46 -7.55
C GLY A 64 6.57 -5.90 -8.62
#